data_AF-D7GAG8-F1
#
_entry.id   AF-D7GAG8-F1
#
_cell.length_a   1.000
_cell.length_b   1.000
_cell.length_c   1.000
_cell.angle_alpha   90.00
_cell.angle_beta   90.00
_cell.angle_gamma   90.00
#
_symmetry.space_group_name_H-M   'P 1'
#
loop_
_entity.id
_entity.type
_entity.pdbx_description
1 polymer ?
#
loop_
_entity_poly.entity_id
_entity_poly.type
_entity_poly.pdbx_seq_one_letter_code
_entity_poly.pdbx_strand_id
1 'polypeptide(L)' 'MTNLTLENLPDITLCARDLFHIETDLKVPAFSTKSPHVPDIDPDYLFDQQTTLAILAGFTFNR' A
#
# COMPACT_ATOMS: atom_id res chain seq x y z
N MET A 1 1.40 25.91 10.99
CA MET A 1 1.03 25.36 9.68
C MET A 1 2.08 24.32 9.33
N THR A 2 1.77 23.05 9.46
CA THR A 2 2.69 21.97 9.08
C THR A 2 2.86 22.04 7.56
N ASN A 3 4.06 22.39 7.10
CA ASN A 3 4.41 22.22 5.70
C ASN A 3 4.27 20.73 5.37
N LEU A 4 3.29 20.37 4.54
CA LEU A 4 3.24 19.06 3.90
C LEU A 4 4.46 18.97 2.99
N THR A 5 5.57 18.41 3.50
CA THR A 5 6.72 18.08 2.68
C THR A 5 6.30 17.00 1.68
N LEU A 6 6.76 17.11 0.43
CA LEU A 6 6.51 16.14 -0.65
C LEU A 6 6.83 14.69 -0.24
N GLU A 7 7.69 14.51 0.77
CA GLU A 7 8.08 13.24 1.37
C GLU A 7 6.91 12.40 1.93
N ASN A 8 5.76 13.01 2.23
CA ASN A 8 4.61 12.30 2.82
C ASN A 8 3.55 11.87 1.80
N LEU A 9 3.80 12.07 0.50
CA LEU A 9 2.89 11.60 -0.55
C LEU A 9 3.48 10.37 -1.26
N PRO A 10 2.65 9.37 -1.60
CA PRO A 10 3.07 8.25 -2.43
C PRO A 10 3.63 8.73 -3.77
N ASP A 11 4.78 8.21 -4.18
CA ASP A 11 5.53 8.63 -5.36
C ASP A 11 5.51 7.60 -6.51
N ILE A 12 5.00 6.39 -6.25
CA ILE A 12 4.86 5.33 -7.26
C ILE A 12 3.47 4.69 -7.24
N THR A 13 3.18 3.90 -8.27
CA THR A 13 1.94 3.11 -8.39
C THR A 13 2.30 1.68 -8.74
N LEU A 14 1.74 0.72 -8.01
CA LEU A 14 2.04 -0.71 -8.15
C LEU A 14 0.74 -1.52 -8.28
N CYS A 15 0.82 -2.69 -8.92
CA CYS A 15 -0.31 -3.61 -9.01
C CYS A 15 -0.42 -4.45 -7.74
N ALA A 16 -1.63 -4.61 -7.20
CA ALA A 16 -1.87 -5.47 -6.04
C ALA A 16 -1.53 -6.94 -6.32
N ARG A 17 -1.60 -7.39 -7.58
CA ARG A 17 -1.14 -8.72 -8.00
C ARG A 17 0.33 -8.94 -7.68
N ASP A 18 1.17 -7.96 -7.99
CA ASP A 18 2.63 -8.09 -7.86
C ASP A 18 3.09 -8.03 -6.39
N LEU A 19 2.30 -7.39 -5.52
CA LEU A 19 2.65 -7.18 -4.12
C LEU A 19 2.08 -8.26 -3.20
N PHE A 20 0.81 -8.62 -3.43
CA PHE A 20 0.03 -9.45 -2.52
C PHE A 20 -0.41 -10.77 -3.14
N HIS A 21 -0.03 -11.04 -4.40
CA HIS A 21 -0.42 -12.24 -5.15
C HIS A 21 -1.95 -12.42 -5.23
N ILE A 22 -2.68 -11.30 -5.29
CA ILE A 22 -4.13 -11.27 -5.49
C ILE A 22 -4.40 -11.14 -6.99
N GLU A 23 -5.22 -12.02 -7.56
CA GLU A 23 -5.58 -11.95 -8.98
C GLU A 23 -6.51 -10.77 -9.29
N THR A 24 -5.91 -9.59 -9.49
CA THR A 24 -6.60 -8.33 -9.78
C THR A 24 -5.68 -7.40 -10.58
N ASP A 25 -6.28 -6.49 -11.35
CA ASP A 25 -5.56 -5.41 -12.03
C ASP A 25 -5.58 -4.09 -11.21
N LEU A 26 -5.98 -4.16 -9.93
CA LEU A 26 -6.03 -3.01 -9.05
C LEU A 26 -4.65 -2.39 -8.86
N LYS A 27 -4.53 -1.12 -9.28
CA LYS A 27 -3.35 -0.29 -9.06
C LYS A 27 -3.53 0.58 -7.83
N VAL A 28 -2.51 0.62 -6.97
CA VAL A 28 -2.51 1.34 -5.70
C VAL A 28 -1.31 2.28 -5.60
N PRO A 29 -1.48 3.47 -4.98
CA PRO A 29 -0.38 4.36 -4.67
C PRO A 29 0.55 3.73 -3.61
N ALA A 30 1.86 3.88 -3.77
CA ALA A 30 2.86 3.37 -2.83
C ALA A 30 4.06 4.32 -2.71
N PHE A 31 4.88 4.11 -1.69
CA PHE A 31 6.16 4.80 -1.50
C PHE A 31 7.30 3.94 -2.06
N SER A 32 8.22 4.53 -2.83
CA SER A 32 9.37 3.81 -3.41
C SER A 32 10.47 3.49 -2.40
N THR A 33 10.47 4.18 -1.26
CA THR A 33 11.48 4.03 -0.21
C THR A 33 10.84 3.69 1.13
N LYS A 34 11.48 2.77 1.87
CA LYS A 34 11.07 2.41 3.24
C LYS A 34 11.46 3.55 4.19
N SER A 35 10.59 3.89 5.13
CA SER A 35 10.91 4.81 6.24
C SER A 35 11.04 4.04 7.57
N PRO A 36 11.61 4.65 8.62
CA PRO A 36 11.69 4.04 9.96
C PRO A 36 10.32 3.70 10.58
N HIS A 37 9.22 4.25 10.06
CA HIS A 37 7.86 3.96 10.52
C HIS A 37 7.27 2.70 9.89
N VAL A 38 7.88 2.17 8.83
CA VAL A 38 7.43 0.94 8.19
C VAL A 38 7.99 -0.26 8.96
N PRO A 39 7.14 -1.14 9.51
CA PRO A 39 7.60 -2.32 10.25
C PRO A 39 8.37 -3.29 9.34
N ASP A 40 9.05 -4.25 9.97
CA ASP A 40 9.63 -5.39 9.25
C ASP A 40 8.55 -6.41 8.87
N ILE A 41 8.86 -7.26 7.89
CA ILE A 41 7.93 -8.31 7.43
C ILE A 41 7.85 -9.38 8.51
N ASP A 42 6.63 -9.68 8.93
CA ASP A 42 6.34 -10.75 9.88
C ASP A 42 6.01 -12.06 9.11
N PRO A 43 6.83 -13.12 9.22
CA PRO A 43 6.57 -14.39 8.57
C PRO A 43 5.36 -15.15 9.14
N ASP A 44 4.92 -14.82 10.36
CA ASP A 44 3.79 -15.44 11.03
C ASP A 44 2.47 -14.67 10.80
N TYR A 45 2.51 -13.61 9.99
CA TYR A 45 1.32 -12.83 9.64
C TYR A 45 0.29 -13.67 8.87
N LEU A 46 -0.92 -13.78 9.42
CA LEU A 46 -2.04 -14.46 8.78
C LEU A 46 -2.67 -13.54 7.74
N PHE A 47 -2.30 -13.77 6.48
CA PHE A 47 -2.75 -12.97 5.34
C PHE A 47 -4.20 -13.29 4.93
N ASP A 48 -5.07 -12.28 4.93
CA ASP A 48 -6.43 -12.37 4.39
C ASP A 48 -6.59 -11.54 3.11
N GLN A 49 -6.92 -12.22 2.02
CA GLN A 49 -7.00 -11.61 0.68
C GLN A 49 -8.17 -10.64 0.55
N GLN A 50 -9.36 -11.00 1.05
CA GLN A 50 -10.56 -10.15 0.90
C GLN A 50 -10.41 -8.84 1.68
N THR A 51 -9.93 -8.92 2.92
CA THR A 51 -9.68 -7.76 3.77
C THR A 51 -8.64 -6.85 3.15
N THR A 52 -7.53 -7.43 2.67
CA THR A 52 -6.49 -6.67 1.97
C THR A 52 -7.06 -5.95 0.76
N LEU A 53 -7.82 -6.64 -0.10
CA LEU A 53 -8.40 -6.04 -1.29
C LEU A 53 -9.37 -4.90 -0.96
N ALA A 54 -10.20 -5.05 0.08
CA ALA A 54 -11.12 -4.01 0.53
C ALA A 54 -10.39 -2.75 1.00
N ILE A 55 -9.30 -2.91 1.76
CA ILE A 55 -8.46 -1.79 2.21
C ILE A 55 -7.80 -1.11 1.01
N LEU A 56 -7.21 -1.87 0.09
CA LEU A 56 -6.56 -1.35 -1.11
C LEU A 56 -7.54 -0.58 -2.01
N ALA A 57 -8.77 -1.07 -2.16
CA ALA A 57 -9.81 -0.37 -2.90
C ALA A 57 -10.15 1.00 -2.27
N GLY A 58 -10.12 1.10 -0.93
CA GLY A 58 -10.27 2.36 -0.21
C GLY A 58 -9.21 3.40 -0.60
N PHE A 59 -7.92 3.00 -0.68
CA PHE A 59 -6.84 3.90 -1.09
C PHE A 59 -6.92 4.37 -2.55
N THR A 60 -7.48 3.54 -3.43
CA THR A 60 -7.58 3.86 -4.86
C THR A 60 -8.82 4.71 -5.19
N PHE A 61 -9.98 4.39 -4.60
CA PHE A 61 -11.26 4.97 -5.04
C PHE A 61 -11.93 5.91 -4.03
N ASN A 62 -11.49 5.95 -2.77
CA ASN A 62 -12.12 6.75 -1.72
C ASN A 62 -11.12 7.74 -1.11
N ARG A 63 -10.58 8.60 -1.97
CA ARG A 63 -9.69 9.71 -1.59
C ARG A 63 -10.48 10.95 -1.19
#